data_AF-A0A4R0YXB1-F1
#
_entry.id   AF-A0A4R0YXB1-F1
#
_cell.length_a   1.000
_cell.length_b   1.000
_cell.length_c   1.000
_cell.angle_alpha   90.00
_cell.angle_beta   90.00
_cell.angle_gamma   90.00
#
_symmetry.space_group_name_H-M   'P 1'
#
loop_
_entity.id
_entity.type
_entity.pdbx_description
1 polymer ?
#
loop_
_entity_poly.entity_id
_entity_poly.type
_entity_poly.pdbx_seq_one_letter_code
_entity_poly.pdbx_strand_id
1 'polypeptide(L)'
;MNVLLSVAPNKSEYYTQSGKKAFSNEYMLKVPNSLSVTRNATLLGTAFDYLARFRIAKFIKSKYVTSGLVSHKGMYKLEDVPTINEYHFNKYLSWVEQVEKVVMGRAQLAELYEVAVRLAMLEQIVRARINPSTVDLDYLFNDPVPGDVIRELEMMIHLFEENFMIPEVIKKNSSVSFNPHFGVSSLLVEGADADIYINGTLYDFKTTKDHSLKRKDNLQMIAYYLLDELSYYAGSEEFEFGDYHSIDRVAFYKARYGEIEYYDVQKHFTPEVLKETLIELTKTFEGNEGNLKRYVGIGDVAEVLNRLTQVRNGSFEIVTLPTTHS
;
A
#
# COMPACT_ATOMS: atom_id res chain seq x y z
N MET A 1 3.93 14.03 -16.12
CA MET A 1 5.23 13.55 -15.56
C MET A 1 6.16 14.68 -15.08
N ASN A 2 5.98 15.94 -15.53
CA ASN A 2 6.76 17.08 -15.01
C ASN A 2 6.31 17.57 -13.62
N VAL A 3 5.00 17.51 -13.30
CA VAL A 3 4.45 18.01 -12.03
C VAL A 3 5.07 17.32 -10.80
N LEU A 4 5.16 15.98 -10.80
CA LEU A 4 5.76 15.27 -9.67
C LEU A 4 7.25 15.56 -9.50
N LEU A 5 7.96 15.93 -10.58
CA LEU A 5 9.39 16.22 -10.52
C LEU A 5 9.68 17.57 -9.87
N SER A 6 8.80 18.55 -9.99
CA SER A 6 8.99 19.87 -9.37
C SER A 6 8.79 19.84 -7.86
N VAL A 7 8.10 18.83 -7.33
CA VAL A 7 7.83 18.66 -5.90
C VAL A 7 8.42 17.36 -5.34
N ALA A 8 9.30 16.70 -6.10
CA ALA A 8 9.91 15.45 -5.68
C ALA A 8 10.81 15.68 -4.46
N PRO A 9 10.66 14.90 -3.38
CA PRO A 9 11.53 15.01 -2.21
C PRO A 9 13.00 14.80 -2.56
N ASN A 10 13.86 15.62 -2.00
CA ASN A 10 15.30 15.44 -2.01
C ASN A 10 15.72 14.41 -0.95
N LYS A 11 16.76 13.64 -1.26
CA LYS A 11 17.32 12.63 -0.33
C LYS A 11 17.62 13.20 1.07
N SER A 12 18.08 14.45 1.14
CA SER A 12 18.45 15.14 2.39
C SER A 12 17.27 15.56 3.26
N GLU A 13 16.05 15.55 2.73
CA GLU A 13 14.84 15.93 3.46
C GLU A 13 14.26 14.74 4.25
N TYR A 14 14.75 13.53 3.97
CA TYR A 14 14.38 12.35 4.74
C TYR A 14 15.21 12.21 6.01
N TYR A 15 14.57 11.73 7.06
CA TYR A 15 15.19 11.36 8.33
C TYR A 15 14.79 9.95 8.74
N THR A 16 15.52 9.34 9.68
CA THR A 16 15.23 7.97 10.14
C THR A 16 14.76 7.92 11.57
N GLN A 17 14.01 6.87 11.92
CA GLN A 17 13.61 6.59 13.30
C GLN A 17 14.82 6.44 14.23
N SER A 18 15.91 5.82 13.75
CA SER A 18 17.12 5.63 14.55
C SER A 18 18.02 6.86 14.67
N GLY A 19 17.70 7.96 13.99
CA GLY A 19 18.54 9.18 13.94
C GLY A 19 19.75 9.06 13.01
N LYS A 20 19.93 7.93 12.33
CA LYS A 20 20.94 7.74 11.28
C LYS A 20 20.57 8.47 10.00
N LYS A 21 21.54 8.70 9.12
CA LYS A 21 21.30 9.30 7.82
C LYS A 21 20.42 8.41 6.95
N ALA A 22 19.33 8.95 6.42
CA ALA A 22 18.46 8.24 5.50
C ALA A 22 19.20 7.83 4.22
N PHE A 23 18.79 6.68 3.68
CA PHE A 23 19.30 6.07 2.46
C PHE A 23 20.83 5.96 2.41
N SER A 24 21.40 5.57 3.55
CA SER A 24 22.84 5.50 3.76
C SER A 24 23.26 4.13 4.29
N ASN A 25 24.56 3.89 4.33
CA ASN A 25 25.16 2.70 4.91
C ASN A 25 25.36 2.77 6.44
N GLU A 26 24.79 3.78 7.12
CA GLU A 26 24.90 3.92 8.58
C GLU A 26 24.06 2.88 9.35
N TYR A 27 23.02 2.34 8.73
CA TYR A 27 22.26 1.20 9.25
C TYR A 27 22.62 -0.08 8.49
N MET A 28 22.78 -1.18 9.22
CA MET A 28 23.31 -2.44 8.67
C MET A 28 22.20 -3.37 8.22
N LEU A 29 22.47 -4.15 7.17
CA LEU A 29 21.58 -5.22 6.71
C LEU A 29 21.48 -6.29 7.81
N LYS A 30 20.27 -6.55 8.31
CA LYS A 30 20.00 -7.53 9.36
C LYS A 30 19.45 -8.85 8.80
N VAL A 31 18.68 -8.80 7.71
CA VAL A 31 18.19 -9.99 7.00
C VAL A 31 18.87 -10.11 5.63
N PRO A 32 19.65 -11.18 5.36
CA PRO A 32 20.35 -11.35 4.11
C PRO A 32 19.38 -11.60 2.96
N ASN A 33 19.68 -11.10 1.75
CA ASN A 33 18.93 -11.44 0.54
C ASN A 33 19.56 -12.67 -0.11
N SER A 34 19.21 -13.85 0.42
CA SER A 34 19.81 -15.15 0.07
C SER A 34 19.05 -15.90 -1.03
N LEU A 35 17.87 -15.41 -1.42
CA LEU A 35 17.08 -15.96 -2.52
C LEU A 35 17.86 -15.87 -3.85
N SER A 36 18.11 -17.03 -4.47
CA SER A 36 18.81 -17.13 -5.76
C SER A 36 17.91 -16.84 -6.96
N VAL A 37 16.59 -16.92 -6.78
CA VAL A 37 15.58 -16.75 -7.83
C VAL A 37 14.88 -15.41 -7.68
N THR A 38 14.99 -14.52 -8.68
CA THR A 38 14.38 -13.18 -8.66
C THR A 38 12.87 -13.21 -8.42
N ARG A 39 12.15 -14.19 -8.98
CA ARG A 39 10.70 -14.36 -8.75
C ARG A 39 10.38 -14.58 -7.27
N ASN A 40 11.22 -15.30 -6.54
CA ASN A 40 11.04 -15.54 -5.10
C ASN A 40 11.24 -14.26 -4.30
N ALA A 41 12.12 -13.34 -4.74
CA ALA A 41 12.31 -12.05 -4.08
C ALA A 41 11.06 -11.16 -4.18
N THR A 42 10.42 -11.12 -5.36
CA THR A 42 9.13 -10.43 -5.52
C THR A 42 8.03 -11.08 -4.68
N LEU A 43 7.99 -12.42 -4.66
CA LEU A 43 7.03 -13.17 -3.85
C LEU A 43 7.17 -12.89 -2.35
N LEU A 44 8.42 -12.91 -1.85
CA LEU A 44 8.75 -12.55 -0.48
C LEU A 44 8.29 -11.13 -0.13
N GLY A 45 8.47 -10.18 -1.06
CA GLY A 45 8.01 -8.80 -0.87
C GLY A 45 6.52 -8.69 -0.59
N THR A 46 5.70 -9.28 -1.46
CA THR A 46 4.23 -9.27 -1.31
C THR A 46 3.77 -10.09 -0.11
N ALA A 47 4.42 -11.22 0.18
CA ALA A 47 4.09 -12.04 1.36
C ALA A 47 4.42 -11.32 2.67
N PHE A 48 5.54 -10.59 2.72
CA PHE A 48 5.91 -9.73 3.85
C PHE A 48 4.86 -8.65 4.10
N ASP A 49 4.40 -7.99 3.04
CA ASP A 49 3.36 -6.97 3.15
C ASP A 49 2.05 -7.52 3.74
N TYR A 50 1.57 -8.69 3.27
CA TYR A 50 0.42 -9.36 3.89
C TYR A 50 0.64 -9.66 5.39
N LEU A 51 1.78 -10.27 5.76
CA LEU A 51 2.03 -10.61 7.16
C LEU A 51 2.21 -9.39 8.06
N ALA A 52 2.86 -8.32 7.57
CA ALA A 52 3.01 -7.08 8.30
C ALA A 52 1.64 -6.46 8.60
N ARG A 53 0.74 -6.43 7.61
CA ARG A 53 -0.65 -5.99 7.77
C ARG A 53 -1.41 -6.88 8.76
N PHE A 54 -1.30 -8.21 8.66
CA PHE A 54 -1.94 -9.14 9.60
C PHE A 54 -1.40 -8.99 11.02
N ARG A 55 -0.09 -8.73 11.19
CA ARG A 55 0.53 -8.49 12.49
C ARG A 55 0.02 -7.21 13.15
N ILE A 56 -0.11 -6.15 12.36
CA ILE A 56 -0.71 -4.88 12.80
C ILE A 56 -2.17 -5.09 13.16
N ALA A 57 -2.95 -5.73 12.30
CA ALA A 57 -4.36 -6.03 12.54
C ALA A 57 -4.56 -6.85 13.81
N LYS A 58 -3.71 -7.85 14.07
CA LYS A 58 -3.73 -8.65 15.30
C LYS A 58 -3.47 -7.80 16.55
N PHE A 59 -2.59 -6.80 16.45
CA PHE A 59 -2.24 -5.90 17.54
C PHE A 59 -3.40 -4.98 17.93
N ILE A 60 -4.04 -4.37 16.94
CA ILE A 60 -5.16 -3.43 17.13
C ILE A 60 -6.52 -4.12 17.18
N LYS A 61 -6.57 -5.45 16.96
CA LYS A 61 -7.80 -6.26 16.90
C LYS A 61 -8.79 -5.81 15.83
N SER A 62 -8.27 -5.58 14.62
CA SER A 62 -9.08 -5.20 13.45
C SER A 62 -9.33 -6.40 12.52
N LYS A 63 -10.60 -6.74 12.33
CA LYS A 63 -11.02 -7.74 11.33
C LYS A 63 -10.99 -7.21 9.89
N TYR A 64 -10.90 -5.90 9.70
CA TYR A 64 -11.00 -5.26 8.38
C TYR A 64 -9.78 -5.52 7.48
N VAL A 65 -8.71 -6.12 8.00
CA VAL A 65 -7.52 -6.46 7.20
C VAL A 65 -7.81 -7.47 6.07
N THR A 66 -8.88 -8.25 6.17
CA THR A 66 -9.33 -9.15 5.10
C THR A 66 -10.27 -8.48 4.09
N SER A 67 -10.70 -7.25 4.36
CA SER A 67 -11.50 -6.47 3.41
C SER A 67 -10.58 -5.93 2.31
N GLY A 68 -10.91 -6.25 1.05
CA GLY A 68 -10.17 -5.71 -0.09
C GLY A 68 -8.80 -6.37 -0.36
N LEU A 69 -8.54 -7.58 0.12
CA LEU A 69 -7.31 -8.31 -0.22
C LEU A 69 -7.12 -8.37 -1.74
N VAL A 70 -5.96 -7.91 -2.24
CA VAL A 70 -5.67 -7.88 -3.69
C VAL A 70 -5.61 -9.30 -4.26
N SER A 71 -5.29 -10.31 -3.44
CA SER A 71 -5.42 -11.73 -3.79
C SER A 71 -6.81 -12.12 -4.30
N HIS A 72 -7.87 -11.44 -3.85
CA HIS A 72 -9.23 -11.67 -4.34
C HIS A 72 -9.36 -11.32 -5.82
N LYS A 73 -8.70 -10.25 -6.29
CA LYS A 73 -8.63 -9.91 -7.72
C LYS A 73 -7.90 -11.01 -8.51
N GLY A 74 -6.91 -11.66 -7.90
CA GLY A 74 -6.23 -12.84 -8.44
C GLY A 74 -7.18 -14.02 -8.62
N MET A 75 -7.98 -14.33 -7.59
CA MET A 75 -9.03 -15.35 -7.67
C MET A 75 -10.08 -15.01 -8.73
N TYR A 76 -10.58 -13.78 -8.74
CA TYR A 76 -11.57 -13.31 -9.71
C TYR A 76 -11.07 -13.47 -11.15
N LYS A 77 -9.80 -13.12 -11.40
CA LYS A 77 -9.18 -13.28 -12.71
C LYS A 77 -9.07 -14.75 -13.17
N LEU A 78 -9.17 -15.71 -12.25
CA LEU A 78 -9.18 -17.14 -12.57
C LEU A 78 -10.60 -17.70 -12.73
N GLU A 79 -11.68 -16.90 -12.64
CA GLU A 79 -13.07 -17.39 -12.57
C GLU A 79 -13.50 -18.32 -13.72
N ASP A 80 -12.94 -18.12 -14.92
CA ASP A 80 -13.22 -18.93 -16.10
C ASP A 80 -12.36 -20.20 -16.21
N VAL A 81 -11.37 -20.39 -15.31
CA VAL A 81 -10.50 -21.57 -15.33
C VAL A 81 -11.29 -22.79 -14.80
N PRO A 82 -11.31 -23.93 -15.51
CA PRO A 82 -11.98 -25.13 -15.03
C PRO A 82 -11.53 -25.50 -13.61
N THR A 83 -12.47 -25.94 -12.77
CA THR A 83 -12.25 -26.34 -11.36
C THR A 83 -11.87 -25.22 -10.38
N ILE A 84 -11.71 -23.95 -10.81
CA ILE A 84 -11.33 -22.86 -9.91
C ILE A 84 -12.29 -22.67 -8.74
N ASN A 85 -13.59 -22.93 -8.95
CA ASN A 85 -14.60 -22.84 -7.91
C ASN A 85 -14.30 -23.77 -6.74
N GLU A 86 -13.79 -24.98 -7.01
CA GLU A 86 -13.40 -25.93 -5.95
C GLU A 86 -12.25 -25.34 -5.10
N TYR A 87 -11.23 -24.78 -5.75
CA TYR A 87 -10.12 -24.12 -5.07
C TYR A 87 -10.56 -22.87 -4.30
N HIS A 88 -11.47 -22.08 -4.88
CA HIS A 88 -12.03 -20.90 -4.23
C HIS A 88 -12.71 -21.28 -2.90
N PHE A 89 -13.67 -22.20 -2.93
CA PHE A 89 -14.45 -22.57 -1.75
C PHE A 89 -13.64 -23.39 -0.73
N ASN A 90 -12.81 -24.33 -1.18
CA ASN A 90 -12.12 -25.25 -0.27
C ASN A 90 -10.77 -24.71 0.25
N LYS A 91 -10.10 -23.84 -0.50
CA LYS A 91 -8.75 -23.34 -0.16
C LYS A 91 -8.74 -21.83 0.11
N TYR A 92 -9.16 -21.02 -0.85
CA TYR A 92 -9.04 -19.57 -0.72
C TYR A 92 -9.85 -19.02 0.46
N LEU A 93 -11.14 -19.39 0.55
CA LEU A 93 -11.98 -18.94 1.67
C LEU A 93 -11.47 -19.46 3.03
N SER A 94 -10.94 -20.69 3.08
CA SER A 94 -10.38 -21.23 4.33
C SER A 94 -9.11 -20.49 4.76
N TRP A 95 -8.28 -20.00 3.82
CA TRP A 95 -7.16 -19.10 4.12
C TRP A 95 -7.64 -17.77 4.70
N VAL A 96 -8.66 -17.14 4.10
CA VAL A 96 -9.21 -15.87 4.59
C VAL A 96 -9.78 -16.04 6.01
N GLU A 97 -10.54 -17.11 6.25
CA GLU A 97 -11.03 -17.45 7.59
C GLU A 97 -9.89 -17.69 8.59
N GLN A 98 -8.80 -18.33 8.16
CA GLN A 98 -7.64 -18.56 9.01
C GLN A 98 -6.97 -17.24 9.41
N VAL A 99 -6.85 -16.28 8.48
CA VAL A 99 -6.37 -14.93 8.79
C VAL A 99 -7.24 -14.29 9.87
N GLU A 100 -8.57 -14.31 9.72
CA GLU A 100 -9.48 -13.72 10.71
C GLU A 100 -9.36 -14.41 12.08
N LYS A 101 -9.30 -15.74 12.11
CA LYS A 101 -9.12 -16.53 13.34
C LYS A 101 -7.82 -16.17 14.04
N VAL A 102 -6.71 -16.03 13.31
CA VAL A 102 -5.41 -15.68 13.90
C VAL A 102 -5.38 -14.22 14.37
N VAL A 103 -5.87 -13.28 13.55
CA VAL A 103 -5.89 -11.84 13.85
C VAL A 103 -6.74 -11.56 15.10
N MET A 104 -7.94 -12.13 15.15
CA MET A 104 -8.86 -11.90 16.26
C MET A 104 -8.54 -12.77 17.49
N GLY A 105 -8.00 -13.97 17.27
CA GLY A 105 -7.73 -14.95 18.32
C GLY A 105 -6.36 -14.86 19.00
N ARG A 106 -6.02 -15.97 19.67
CA ARG A 106 -4.76 -16.18 20.42
C ARG A 106 -3.73 -17.01 19.65
N ALA A 107 -4.09 -17.55 18.48
CA ALA A 107 -3.21 -18.28 17.59
C ALA A 107 -1.97 -17.46 17.20
N GLN A 108 -0.87 -18.13 16.87
CA GLN A 108 0.41 -17.47 16.57
C GLN A 108 0.40 -16.93 15.14
N LEU A 109 1.12 -15.82 14.89
CA LEU A 109 1.22 -15.26 13.54
C LEU A 109 1.91 -16.25 12.57
N ALA A 110 2.83 -17.09 13.07
CA ALA A 110 3.54 -18.10 12.28
C ALA A 110 2.59 -19.05 11.53
N GLU A 111 1.37 -19.26 12.04
CA GLU A 111 0.35 -20.06 11.36
C GLU A 111 -0.13 -19.46 10.03
N LEU A 112 0.16 -18.18 9.76
CA LEU A 112 -0.21 -17.48 8.52
C LEU A 112 0.94 -17.38 7.51
N TYR A 113 2.13 -17.92 7.78
CA TYR A 113 3.28 -17.73 6.87
C TYR A 113 3.04 -18.34 5.49
N GLU A 114 2.57 -19.58 5.44
CA GLU A 114 2.19 -20.22 4.18
C GLU A 114 1.03 -19.49 3.51
N VAL A 115 0.00 -19.12 4.29
CA VAL A 115 -1.16 -18.37 3.79
C VAL A 115 -0.73 -17.09 3.10
N ALA A 116 0.13 -16.29 3.74
CA ALA A 116 0.61 -15.04 3.15
C ALA A 116 1.39 -15.24 1.84
N VAL A 117 2.19 -16.31 1.75
CA VAL A 117 2.86 -16.67 0.48
C VAL A 117 1.82 -17.02 -0.59
N ARG A 118 0.79 -17.80 -0.27
CA ARG A 118 -0.26 -18.16 -1.23
C ARG A 118 -1.10 -16.96 -1.68
N LEU A 119 -1.46 -16.05 -0.78
CA LEU A 119 -2.12 -14.79 -1.13
C LEU A 119 -1.24 -13.93 -2.06
N ALA A 120 0.06 -13.89 -1.78
CA ALA A 120 1.03 -13.21 -2.64
C ALA A 120 1.15 -13.85 -4.04
N MET A 121 1.10 -15.19 -4.14
CA MET A 121 1.09 -15.88 -5.44
C MET A 121 -0.15 -15.51 -6.28
N LEU A 122 -1.33 -15.45 -5.64
CA LEU A 122 -2.57 -15.01 -6.30
C LEU A 122 -2.47 -13.57 -6.80
N GLU A 123 -1.93 -12.68 -5.99
CA GLU A 123 -1.75 -11.28 -6.36
C GLU A 123 -0.77 -11.09 -7.53
N GLN A 124 0.27 -11.93 -7.63
CA GLN A 124 1.20 -11.90 -8.76
C GLN A 124 0.51 -12.14 -10.11
N ILE A 125 -0.58 -12.91 -10.16
CA ILE A 125 -1.35 -13.14 -11.40
C ILE A 125 -1.92 -11.84 -11.95
N VAL A 126 -2.35 -10.94 -11.05
CA VAL A 126 -2.84 -9.60 -11.38
C VAL A 126 -1.67 -8.70 -11.76
N ARG A 127 -0.67 -8.57 -10.87
CA ARG A 127 0.45 -7.63 -11.04
C ARG A 127 1.30 -7.93 -12.28
N ALA A 128 1.55 -9.20 -12.58
CA ALA A 128 2.32 -9.61 -13.75
C ALA A 128 1.47 -9.81 -15.01
N ARG A 129 0.16 -9.50 -14.97
CA ARG A 129 -0.78 -9.65 -16.09
C ARG A 129 -0.75 -11.05 -16.72
N ILE A 130 -0.56 -12.09 -15.89
CA ILE A 130 -0.48 -13.49 -16.35
C ILE A 130 -1.80 -13.89 -17.02
N ASN A 131 -1.73 -14.66 -18.10
CA ASN A 131 -2.92 -15.23 -18.74
C ASN A 131 -3.52 -16.32 -17.83
N PRO A 132 -4.79 -16.19 -17.39
CA PRO A 132 -5.44 -17.18 -16.52
C PRO A 132 -5.32 -18.62 -17.01
N SER A 133 -5.44 -18.86 -18.32
CA SER A 133 -5.40 -20.21 -18.90
C SER A 133 -4.04 -20.90 -18.83
N THR A 134 -2.97 -20.14 -18.52
CA THR A 134 -1.61 -20.66 -18.37
C THR A 134 -1.19 -20.87 -16.92
N VAL A 135 -2.08 -20.58 -15.97
CA VAL A 135 -1.79 -20.71 -14.54
C VAL A 135 -1.82 -22.19 -14.15
N ASP A 136 -0.73 -22.64 -13.55
CA ASP A 136 -0.64 -23.94 -12.90
C ASP A 136 -1.36 -23.89 -11.54
N LEU A 137 -2.54 -24.50 -11.47
CA LEU A 137 -3.36 -24.52 -10.25
C LEU A 137 -2.76 -25.40 -9.17
N ASP A 138 -2.07 -26.49 -9.53
CA ASP A 138 -1.42 -27.35 -8.54
C ASP A 138 -0.28 -26.62 -7.87
N TYR A 139 0.56 -25.93 -8.66
CA TYR A 139 1.60 -25.06 -8.11
C TYR A 139 1.06 -24.00 -7.16
N LEU A 140 -0.11 -23.42 -7.47
CA LEU A 140 -0.72 -22.35 -6.71
C LEU A 140 -1.37 -22.80 -5.40
N PHE A 141 -2.06 -23.95 -5.41
CA PHE A 141 -2.95 -24.37 -4.31
C PHE A 141 -2.51 -25.63 -3.57
N ASN A 142 -1.69 -26.48 -4.19
CA ASN A 142 -1.38 -27.82 -3.69
C ASN A 142 0.11 -28.02 -3.41
N ASP A 143 0.98 -27.52 -4.29
CA ASP A 143 2.42 -27.66 -4.10
C ASP A 143 2.90 -26.97 -2.82
N PRO A 144 3.99 -27.47 -2.22
CA PRO A 144 4.67 -26.78 -1.12
C PRO A 144 5.16 -25.40 -1.57
N VAL A 145 4.91 -24.39 -0.73
CA VAL A 145 5.50 -23.06 -0.95
C VAL A 145 7.03 -23.12 -0.80
N PRO A 146 7.79 -22.24 -1.48
CA PRO A 146 9.25 -22.24 -1.38
C PRO A 146 9.75 -22.04 0.06
N GLY A 147 10.46 -23.04 0.61
CA GLY A 147 10.89 -23.00 2.01
C GLY A 147 11.94 -21.94 2.33
N ASP A 148 12.71 -21.48 1.33
CA ASP A 148 13.62 -20.34 1.44
C ASP A 148 12.88 -19.01 1.62
N VAL A 149 11.76 -18.83 0.92
CA VAL A 149 10.86 -17.68 1.10
C VAL A 149 10.30 -17.66 2.52
N ILE A 150 9.81 -18.80 3.03
CA ILE A 150 9.27 -18.88 4.39
C ILE A 150 10.32 -18.52 5.45
N ARG A 151 11.54 -19.06 5.35
CA ARG A 151 12.63 -18.77 6.31
C ARG A 151 13.02 -17.29 6.32
N GLU A 152 13.18 -16.66 5.15
CA GLU A 152 13.49 -15.22 5.11
C GLU A 152 12.31 -14.37 5.59
N LEU A 153 11.08 -14.77 5.28
CA LEU A 153 9.87 -14.09 5.74
C LEU A 153 9.77 -14.07 7.27
N GLU A 154 10.05 -15.20 7.92
CA GLU A 154 10.13 -15.32 9.38
C GLU A 154 11.14 -14.33 9.98
N MET A 155 12.37 -14.30 9.45
CA MET A 155 13.40 -13.36 9.90
C MET A 155 12.97 -11.90 9.75
N MET A 156 12.32 -11.55 8.64
CA MET A 156 11.85 -10.18 8.40
C MET A 156 10.70 -9.79 9.33
N ILE A 157 9.80 -10.73 9.65
CA ILE A 157 8.70 -10.49 10.58
C ILE A 157 9.20 -10.32 12.01
N HIS A 158 10.17 -11.11 12.46
CA HIS A 158 10.82 -10.86 13.75
C HIS A 158 11.41 -9.46 13.82
N LEU A 159 12.12 -9.05 12.77
CA LEU A 159 12.71 -7.72 12.73
C LEU A 159 11.66 -6.59 12.69
N PHE A 160 10.55 -6.82 12.00
CA PHE A 160 9.38 -5.92 11.99
C PHE A 160 8.74 -5.78 13.36
N GLU A 161 8.57 -6.88 14.10
CA GLU A 161 8.07 -6.83 15.47
C GLU A 161 8.99 -6.04 16.41
N GLU A 162 10.30 -6.16 16.24
CA GLU A 162 11.29 -5.44 17.07
C GLU A 162 11.35 -3.92 16.79
N ASN A 163 11.23 -3.51 15.52
CA ASN A 163 11.57 -2.13 15.12
C ASN A 163 10.39 -1.31 14.58
N PHE A 164 9.33 -1.96 14.08
CA PHE A 164 8.13 -1.27 13.58
C PHE A 164 6.98 -1.35 14.57
N MET A 165 6.81 -2.47 15.29
CA MET A 165 5.72 -2.63 16.27
C MET A 165 6.03 -1.97 17.62
N ILE A 166 6.60 -0.77 17.58
CA ILE A 166 6.99 0.05 18.74
C ILE A 166 5.94 1.15 19.02
N PRO A 167 5.82 1.64 20.27
CA PRO A 167 4.80 2.62 20.65
C PRO A 167 4.83 3.95 19.89
N GLU A 168 5.99 4.32 19.35
CA GLU A 168 6.19 5.52 18.53
C GLU A 168 5.52 5.41 17.15
N VAL A 169 5.38 4.19 16.64
CA VAL A 169 4.81 3.91 15.32
C VAL A 169 3.35 3.48 15.45
N ILE A 170 3.06 2.57 16.39
CA ILE A 170 1.72 1.99 16.52
C ILE A 170 1.32 1.71 17.97
N LYS A 171 0.07 2.06 18.30
CA LYS A 171 -0.60 1.78 19.57
C LYS A 171 -1.87 1.00 19.31
N LYS A 172 -2.44 0.39 20.36
CA LYS A 172 -3.70 -0.39 20.23
C LYS A 172 -4.89 0.45 19.75
N ASN A 173 -4.87 1.76 19.97
CA ASN A 173 -5.89 2.71 19.55
C ASN A 173 -5.48 3.55 18.32
N SER A 174 -4.41 3.15 17.61
CA SER A 174 -4.04 3.82 16.35
C SER A 174 -5.16 3.67 15.32
N SER A 175 -5.42 4.75 14.56
CA SER A 175 -6.20 4.69 13.33
C SER A 175 -5.35 4.03 12.24
N VAL A 176 -5.86 2.96 11.64
CA VAL A 176 -5.15 2.18 10.62
C VAL A 176 -6.08 1.93 9.44
N SER A 177 -5.63 2.32 8.25
CA SER A 177 -6.25 1.92 6.98
C SER A 177 -5.33 0.89 6.32
N PHE A 178 -5.87 -0.31 6.08
CA PHE A 178 -5.16 -1.38 5.40
C PHE A 178 -5.37 -1.24 3.90
N ASN A 179 -4.29 -1.24 3.13
CA ASN A 179 -4.37 -1.07 1.68
C ASN A 179 -5.12 0.21 1.24
N PRO A 180 -4.82 1.39 1.81
CA PRO A 180 -5.57 2.60 1.53
C PRO A 180 -5.55 2.95 0.04
N HIS A 181 -6.69 3.42 -0.46
CA HIS A 181 -6.84 4.00 -1.79
C HIS A 181 -7.23 5.47 -1.68
N PHE A 182 -7.05 6.22 -2.76
CA PHE A 182 -7.20 7.67 -2.83
C PHE A 182 -8.47 8.05 -3.60
N GLY A 183 -9.60 7.42 -3.24
CA GLY A 183 -10.91 7.68 -3.84
C GLY A 183 -10.94 7.81 -5.37
N VAL A 184 -11.53 8.90 -5.89
CA VAL A 184 -11.56 9.20 -7.34
C VAL A 184 -10.15 9.25 -7.92
N SER A 185 -9.18 9.79 -7.19
CA SER A 185 -7.81 9.96 -7.67
C SER A 185 -7.13 8.63 -7.97
N SER A 186 -7.44 7.56 -7.22
CA SER A 186 -7.01 6.21 -7.57
C SER A 186 -7.57 5.74 -8.91
N LEU A 187 -8.81 6.08 -9.25
CA LEU A 187 -9.42 5.75 -10.54
C LEU A 187 -8.76 6.50 -11.71
N LEU A 188 -8.37 7.76 -11.51
CA LEU A 188 -7.67 8.58 -12.51
C LEU A 188 -6.33 7.94 -12.95
N VAL A 189 -5.68 7.19 -12.06
CA VAL A 189 -4.39 6.52 -12.31
C VAL A 189 -4.51 4.99 -12.42
N GLU A 190 -5.70 4.48 -12.72
CA GLU A 190 -5.99 3.06 -12.96
C GLU A 190 -5.79 2.12 -11.76
N GLY A 191 -5.94 2.64 -10.54
CA GLY A 191 -5.99 1.85 -9.31
C GLY A 191 -4.72 1.96 -8.47
N ALA A 192 -4.40 3.18 -8.00
CA ALA A 192 -3.37 3.38 -6.99
C ALA A 192 -3.85 2.98 -5.60
N ASP A 193 -3.01 2.25 -4.88
CA ASP A 193 -3.14 1.88 -3.49
C ASP A 193 -1.77 1.86 -2.82
N ALA A 194 -1.73 2.11 -1.52
CA ALA A 194 -0.51 2.03 -0.72
C ALA A 194 -0.59 0.87 0.28
N ASP A 195 0.54 0.52 0.90
CA ASP A 195 0.60 -0.67 1.74
C ASP A 195 -0.22 -0.47 3.03
N ILE A 196 0.06 0.61 3.77
CA ILE A 196 -0.65 0.91 5.02
C ILE A 196 -0.59 2.38 5.42
N TYR A 197 -1.66 2.87 6.04
CA TYR A 197 -1.70 4.16 6.71
C TYR A 197 -1.87 3.96 8.22
N ILE A 198 -1.11 4.72 9.03
CA ILE A 198 -1.20 4.70 10.50
C ILE A 198 -1.04 6.13 11.03
N ASN A 199 -2.06 6.67 11.71
CA ASN A 199 -2.01 7.97 12.41
C ASN A 199 -1.32 9.11 11.62
N GLY A 200 -1.81 9.43 10.42
CA GLY A 200 -1.24 10.48 9.57
C GLY A 200 -0.01 10.06 8.75
N THR A 201 0.51 8.85 8.93
CA THR A 201 1.67 8.37 8.16
C THR A 201 1.28 7.31 7.14
N LEU A 202 1.62 7.55 5.87
CA LEU A 202 1.53 6.54 4.82
C LEU A 202 2.85 5.78 4.68
N TYR A 203 2.83 4.47 4.85
CA TYR A 203 4.01 3.62 4.75
C TYR A 203 4.01 2.81 3.45
N ASP A 204 5.20 2.63 2.90
CA ASP A 204 5.52 1.71 1.82
C ASP A 204 6.65 0.77 2.27
N PHE A 205 6.39 -0.53 2.18
CA PHE A 205 7.24 -1.59 2.69
C PHE A 205 8.24 -2.02 1.63
N LYS A 206 9.53 -1.85 1.95
CA LYS A 206 10.63 -2.20 1.04
C LYS A 206 11.42 -3.39 1.59
N THR A 207 11.35 -4.50 0.87
CA THR A 207 12.07 -5.74 1.16
C THR A 207 13.40 -5.86 0.41
N THR A 208 13.89 -4.79 -0.22
CA THR A 208 15.18 -4.78 -0.93
C THR A 208 16.37 -4.63 0.01
N LYS A 209 17.55 -5.09 -0.43
CA LYS A 209 18.86 -4.86 0.21
C LYS A 209 19.53 -3.55 -0.23
N ASP A 210 18.80 -2.69 -0.93
CA ASP A 210 19.33 -1.45 -1.46
C ASP A 210 19.03 -0.30 -0.50
N HIS A 211 20.07 0.44 -0.12
CA HIS A 211 19.96 1.65 0.70
C HIS A 211 19.52 2.87 -0.11
N SER A 212 19.66 2.87 -1.43
CA SER A 212 19.41 4.06 -2.24
C SER A 212 17.93 4.42 -2.35
N LEU A 213 17.65 5.72 -2.34
CA LEU A 213 16.36 6.28 -2.72
C LEU A 213 16.17 6.09 -4.22
N LYS A 214 15.28 5.17 -4.61
CA LYS A 214 14.93 4.99 -6.02
C LYS A 214 13.99 6.10 -6.44
N ARG A 215 14.30 6.72 -7.58
CA ARG A 215 13.47 7.80 -8.15
C ARG A 215 12.01 7.38 -8.32
N LYS A 216 11.74 6.15 -8.77
CA LYS A 216 10.38 5.64 -8.93
C LYS A 216 9.63 5.58 -7.60
N ASP A 217 10.25 4.99 -6.58
CA ASP A 217 9.64 4.88 -5.24
C ASP A 217 9.41 6.27 -4.62
N ASN A 218 10.37 7.18 -4.78
CA ASN A 218 10.26 8.56 -4.32
C ASN A 218 9.05 9.29 -4.95
N LEU A 219 8.95 9.21 -6.29
CA LEU A 219 7.86 9.83 -7.02
C LEU A 219 6.50 9.19 -6.74
N GLN A 220 6.48 7.88 -6.44
CA GLN A 220 5.27 7.18 -6.05
C GLN A 220 4.76 7.68 -4.70
N MET A 221 5.62 7.81 -3.68
CA MET A 221 5.19 8.26 -2.36
C MET A 221 4.65 9.68 -2.36
N ILE A 222 5.31 10.60 -3.08
CA ILE A 222 4.78 11.96 -3.21
C ILE A 222 3.50 12.01 -4.05
N ALA A 223 3.37 11.13 -5.05
CA ALA A 223 2.12 11.00 -5.80
C ALA A 223 0.98 10.51 -4.89
N TYR A 224 1.20 9.56 -3.99
CA TYR A 224 0.18 9.09 -3.06
C TYR A 224 -0.35 10.20 -2.15
N TYR A 225 0.53 11.05 -1.62
CA TYR A 225 0.12 12.26 -0.90
C TYR A 225 -0.76 13.17 -1.78
N LEU A 226 -0.31 13.50 -2.99
CA LEU A 226 -1.06 14.39 -3.89
C LEU A 226 -2.39 13.78 -4.37
N LEU A 227 -2.47 12.46 -4.52
CA LEU A 227 -3.72 11.78 -4.87
C LEU A 227 -4.72 11.83 -3.72
N ASP A 228 -4.28 11.69 -2.47
CA ASP A 228 -5.12 11.85 -1.27
C ASP A 228 -5.67 13.28 -1.18
N GLU A 229 -4.82 14.29 -1.37
CA GLU A 229 -5.24 15.70 -1.41
C GLU A 229 -6.21 15.96 -2.58
N LEU A 230 -5.90 15.49 -3.78
CA LEU A 230 -6.79 15.64 -4.94
C LEU A 230 -8.13 14.93 -4.69
N SER A 231 -8.11 13.78 -4.02
CA SER A 231 -9.31 13.00 -3.69
C SER A 231 -10.25 13.82 -2.80
N TYR A 232 -9.71 14.51 -1.80
CA TYR A 232 -10.46 15.41 -0.95
C TYR A 232 -11.10 16.55 -1.74
N TYR A 233 -10.31 17.31 -2.52
CA TYR A 233 -10.84 18.45 -3.28
C TYR A 233 -11.74 18.06 -4.47
N ALA A 234 -11.64 16.82 -4.95
CA ALA A 234 -12.55 16.25 -5.94
C ALA A 234 -13.88 15.78 -5.32
N GLY A 235 -14.02 15.80 -3.99
CA GLY A 235 -15.23 15.41 -3.28
C GLY A 235 -15.40 13.90 -3.11
N SER A 236 -14.31 13.12 -3.02
CA SER A 236 -14.42 11.65 -2.89
C SER A 236 -15.35 11.19 -1.77
N GLU A 237 -15.26 11.80 -0.59
CA GLU A 237 -16.12 11.45 0.54
C GLU A 237 -17.57 11.90 0.31
N GLU A 238 -17.75 13.11 -0.25
CA GLU A 238 -19.07 13.67 -0.59
C GLU A 238 -19.83 12.78 -1.58
N PHE A 239 -19.11 12.14 -2.50
CA PHE A 239 -19.67 11.35 -3.60
C PHE A 239 -19.40 9.83 -3.47
N GLU A 240 -19.07 9.34 -2.27
CA GLU A 240 -18.94 7.91 -1.94
C GLU A 240 -17.86 7.14 -2.74
N PHE A 241 -16.77 7.80 -3.14
CA PHE A 241 -15.63 7.17 -3.82
C PHE A 241 -14.53 6.66 -2.88
N GLY A 242 -14.52 7.09 -1.62
CA GLY A 242 -13.54 6.65 -0.61
C GLY A 242 -13.17 7.73 0.39
N ASP A 243 -12.45 7.32 1.43
CA ASP A 243 -12.07 8.18 2.56
C ASP A 243 -10.84 9.05 2.25
N TYR A 244 -10.80 10.23 2.86
CA TYR A 244 -9.64 11.10 2.89
C TYR A 244 -8.75 10.76 4.09
N HIS A 245 -7.44 10.57 3.85
CA HIS A 245 -6.54 10.06 4.88
C HIS A 245 -5.80 11.16 5.66
N SER A 246 -5.75 12.39 5.15
CA SER A 246 -5.02 13.50 5.77
C SER A 246 -3.56 13.11 6.08
N ILE A 247 -2.80 12.81 5.03
CA ILE A 247 -1.40 12.37 5.15
C ILE A 247 -0.50 13.52 5.62
N ASP A 248 0.07 13.39 6.82
CA ASP A 248 1.04 14.34 7.40
C ASP A 248 2.48 14.04 6.96
N ARG A 249 2.77 12.76 6.75
CA ARG A 249 4.10 12.27 6.36
C ARG A 249 4.01 10.97 5.56
N VAL A 250 5.01 10.74 4.73
CA VAL A 250 5.21 9.47 4.02
C VAL A 250 6.46 8.78 4.55
N ALA A 251 6.49 7.45 4.51
CA ALA A 251 7.59 6.69 5.06
C ALA A 251 7.90 5.43 4.27
N PHE A 252 9.18 5.11 4.15
CA PHE A 252 9.64 3.79 3.71
C PHE A 252 10.00 2.96 4.93
N TYR A 253 9.43 1.76 5.07
CA TYR A 253 9.95 0.77 6.01
C TYR A 253 10.90 -0.18 5.29
N LYS A 254 12.17 -0.15 5.68
CA LYS A 254 13.24 -0.95 5.10
C LYS A 254 13.31 -2.28 5.84
N ALA A 255 12.49 -3.23 5.41
CA ALA A 255 12.20 -4.46 6.16
C ALA A 255 13.38 -5.40 6.40
N ARG A 256 14.44 -5.33 5.58
CA ARG A 256 15.70 -6.08 5.82
C ARG A 256 16.67 -5.41 6.79
N TYR A 257 16.40 -4.16 7.14
CA TYR A 257 17.21 -3.31 8.01
C TYR A 257 16.52 -3.05 9.35
N GLY A 258 15.19 -3.09 9.36
CA GLY A 258 14.39 -2.69 10.52
C GLY A 258 14.48 -1.19 10.75
N GLU A 259 14.47 -0.41 9.67
CA GLU A 259 14.62 1.06 9.71
C GLU A 259 13.43 1.72 9.02
N ILE A 260 12.99 2.86 9.52
CA ILE A 260 11.93 3.68 8.91
C ILE A 260 12.54 4.99 8.45
N GLU A 261 12.27 5.38 7.20
CA GLU A 261 12.75 6.60 6.57
C GLU A 261 11.55 7.52 6.29
N TYR A 262 11.42 8.62 7.03
CA TYR A 262 10.29 9.54 7.00
C TYR A 262 10.56 10.77 6.15
N TYR A 263 9.49 11.30 5.55
CA TYR A 263 9.43 12.62 4.93
C TYR A 263 8.12 13.32 5.32
N ASP A 264 8.24 14.48 5.96
CA ASP A 264 7.08 15.23 6.47
C ASP A 264 6.54 16.16 5.38
N VAL A 265 5.48 15.76 4.67
CA VAL A 265 4.94 16.54 3.54
C VAL A 265 4.50 17.95 3.98
N GLN A 266 4.00 18.11 5.20
CA GLN A 266 3.56 19.39 5.75
C GLN A 266 4.70 20.42 5.92
N LYS A 267 5.96 19.98 6.03
CA LYS A 267 7.10 20.90 6.11
C LYS A 267 7.48 21.50 4.75
N HIS A 268 7.02 20.89 3.67
CA HIS A 268 7.48 21.18 2.31
C HIS A 268 6.38 21.69 1.38
N PHE A 269 5.10 21.48 1.71
CA PHE A 269 3.96 22.01 0.95
C PHE A 269 3.29 23.16 1.69
N THR A 270 3.49 24.40 1.21
CA THR A 270 2.64 25.52 1.61
C THR A 270 1.28 25.41 0.91
N PRO A 271 0.23 26.10 1.40
CA PRO A 271 -1.07 26.13 0.72
C PRO A 271 -0.97 26.54 -0.75
N GLU A 272 -0.11 27.51 -1.07
CA GLU A 272 0.11 27.99 -2.43
C GLU A 272 0.74 26.90 -3.30
N VAL A 273 1.81 26.26 -2.82
CA VAL A 273 2.51 25.18 -3.53
C VAL A 273 1.57 24.01 -3.77
N LEU A 274 0.78 23.62 -2.76
CA LEU A 274 -0.19 22.54 -2.89
C LEU A 274 -1.27 22.89 -3.92
N LYS A 275 -1.87 24.09 -3.82
CA LYS A 275 -2.91 24.55 -4.77
C LYS A 275 -2.40 24.53 -6.21
N GLU A 276 -1.22 25.11 -6.46
CA GLU A 276 -0.60 25.11 -7.78
C GLU A 276 -0.30 23.69 -8.28
N THR A 277 0.21 22.82 -7.40
CA THR A 277 0.51 21.43 -7.75
C THR A 277 -0.74 20.65 -8.11
N LEU A 278 -1.84 20.82 -7.36
CA LEU A 278 -3.12 20.16 -7.64
C LEU A 278 -3.76 20.67 -8.94
N ILE A 279 -3.68 21.97 -9.23
CA ILE A 279 -4.10 22.56 -10.50
C ILE A 279 -3.36 21.88 -11.66
N GLU A 280 -2.02 21.86 -11.61
CA GLU A 280 -1.20 21.28 -12.67
C GLU A 280 -1.37 19.77 -12.79
N LEU A 281 -1.49 19.05 -11.67
CA LEU A 281 -1.77 17.62 -11.65
C LEU A 281 -3.11 17.32 -12.34
N THR A 282 -4.16 18.08 -12.02
CA THR A 282 -5.51 17.87 -12.57
C THR A 282 -5.59 18.16 -14.07
N LYS A 283 -4.77 19.07 -14.60
CA LYS A 283 -4.63 19.27 -16.05
C LYS A 283 -4.12 18.02 -16.76
N THR A 284 -3.30 17.19 -16.11
CA THR A 284 -2.79 15.96 -16.72
C THR A 284 -3.84 14.89 -16.97
N PHE A 285 -5.00 14.99 -16.29
CA PHE A 285 -6.12 14.06 -16.43
C PHE A 285 -7.22 14.57 -17.37
N GLU A 286 -7.11 15.80 -17.89
CA GLU A 286 -8.12 16.36 -18.78
C GLU A 286 -8.26 15.53 -20.07
N GLY A 287 -9.45 14.97 -20.29
CA GLY A 287 -9.70 14.08 -21.42
C GLY A 287 -9.12 12.67 -21.27
N ASN A 288 -8.42 12.38 -20.17
CA ASN A 288 -7.85 11.08 -19.83
C ASN A 288 -8.06 10.75 -18.35
N GLU A 289 -9.32 10.67 -17.92
CA GLU A 289 -9.75 10.46 -16.54
C GLU A 289 -9.67 8.98 -16.12
N GLY A 290 -8.83 8.19 -16.79
CA GLY A 290 -8.58 6.78 -16.48
C GLY A 290 -9.87 5.95 -16.36
N ASN A 291 -9.98 5.22 -15.25
CA ASN A 291 -11.12 4.35 -14.97
C ASN A 291 -12.35 5.11 -14.45
N LEU A 292 -12.24 6.41 -14.11
CA LEU A 292 -13.35 7.19 -13.55
C LEU A 292 -14.53 7.26 -14.53
N LYS A 293 -14.26 7.50 -15.82
CA LYS A 293 -15.29 7.56 -16.89
C LYS A 293 -16.04 6.24 -17.11
N ARG A 294 -15.46 5.12 -16.65
CA ARG A 294 -16.01 3.77 -16.80
C ARG A 294 -16.47 3.20 -15.46
N TYR A 295 -16.46 4.00 -14.40
CA TYR A 295 -16.86 3.54 -13.09
C TYR A 295 -18.37 3.28 -13.08
N VAL A 296 -18.76 2.06 -12.69
CA VAL A 296 -20.17 1.60 -12.64
C VAL A 296 -20.58 1.30 -11.19
N GLY A 297 -19.89 1.89 -10.21
CA GLY A 297 -20.15 1.69 -8.79
C GLY A 297 -21.09 2.73 -8.20
N ILE A 298 -21.14 2.73 -6.87
CA ILE A 298 -21.87 3.73 -6.09
C ILE A 298 -21.01 5.01 -6.10
N GLY A 299 -21.57 6.11 -6.61
CA GLY A 299 -20.92 7.42 -6.64
C GLY A 299 -21.35 8.30 -7.83
N ASP A 300 -21.33 9.62 -7.63
CA ASP A 300 -21.72 10.60 -8.66
C ASP A 300 -20.50 11.01 -9.52
N VAL A 301 -20.29 10.26 -10.61
CA VAL A 301 -19.20 10.53 -11.56
C VAL A 301 -19.35 11.92 -12.19
N ALA A 302 -20.56 12.40 -12.45
CA ALA A 302 -20.76 13.68 -13.10
C ALA A 302 -20.33 14.84 -12.19
N GLU A 303 -20.70 14.77 -10.91
CA GLU A 303 -20.33 15.82 -9.96
C GLU A 303 -18.84 15.80 -9.62
N VAL A 304 -18.22 14.61 -9.54
CA VAL A 304 -16.76 14.51 -9.41
C VAL A 304 -16.03 15.15 -10.59
N LEU A 305 -16.49 14.91 -11.83
CA LEU A 305 -15.90 15.54 -13.02
C LEU A 305 -16.06 17.07 -13.00
N ASN A 306 -17.18 17.57 -12.46
CA ASN A 306 -17.39 18.99 -12.23
C ASN A 306 -16.40 19.55 -11.19
N ARG A 307 -16.23 18.87 -10.05
CA ARG A 307 -15.22 19.25 -9.03
C ARG A 307 -13.80 19.25 -9.57
N LEU A 308 -13.40 18.21 -10.31
CA LEU A 308 -12.08 18.17 -10.96
C LEU A 308 -11.89 19.36 -11.92
N THR A 309 -12.95 19.79 -12.60
CA THR A 309 -12.91 20.99 -13.45
C THR A 309 -12.73 22.27 -12.60
N GLN A 310 -13.40 22.37 -11.45
CA GLN A 310 -13.20 23.47 -10.50
C GLN A 310 -11.75 23.51 -9.98
N VAL A 311 -11.20 22.36 -9.58
CA VAL A 311 -9.80 22.23 -9.14
C VAL A 311 -8.84 22.67 -10.24
N ARG A 312 -9.04 22.19 -11.49
CA ARG A 312 -8.21 22.57 -12.65
C ARG A 312 -8.21 24.08 -12.90
N ASN A 313 -9.35 24.74 -12.67
CA ASN A 313 -9.51 26.18 -12.87
C ASN A 313 -9.07 27.01 -11.64
N GLY A 314 -8.61 26.36 -10.56
CA GLY A 314 -8.20 27.04 -9.32
C GLY A 314 -9.37 27.54 -8.47
N SER A 315 -10.60 27.09 -8.75
CA SER A 315 -11.83 27.47 -8.06
C SER A 315 -12.06 26.68 -6.77
N PHE A 316 -11.05 26.66 -5.90
CA PHE A 316 -11.08 26.02 -4.58
C PHE A 316 -10.08 26.71 -3.65
N GLU A 317 -10.27 26.62 -2.34
CA GLU A 317 -9.31 27.13 -1.37
C GLU A 317 -8.73 25.98 -0.56
N ILE A 318 -7.42 26.07 -0.28
CA ILE A 318 -6.77 25.13 0.61
C ILE A 318 -7.20 25.47 2.03
N VAL A 319 -8.11 24.66 2.57
CA VAL A 319 -8.47 24.73 3.98
C VAL A 319 -7.40 23.92 4.70
N THR A 320 -6.42 24.60 5.30
CA THR A 320 -5.38 23.96 6.11
C THR A 320 -6.00 22.92 7.02
N LEU A 321 -5.50 21.69 6.95
CA LEU A 321 -6.05 20.56 7.68
C LEU A 321 -5.99 20.84 9.18
N PRO A 322 -7.09 20.64 9.93
CA PRO A 322 -7.04 20.66 11.38
C PRO A 322 -6.02 19.61 11.84
N THR A 323 -5.00 20.05 12.56
CA THR A 323 -4.12 19.17 13.32
C THR A 323 -4.92 18.57 14.47
N THR A 324 -5.72 17.54 14.22
CA THR A 324 -6.29 16.74 15.30
C THR A 324 -5.39 15.55 15.51
N HIS A 325 -4.36 15.68 16.35
CA HIS A 325 -3.88 14.61 17.24
C HIS A 325 -3.06 15.24 18.38
N SER A 326 -3.76 15.59 19.46
CA SER A 326 -3.22 15.77 20.82
C SER A 326 -2.85 14.43 21.45
#